data_AF-A0AAV1HT95-F1
#
_entry.id   AF-A0AAV1HT95-F1
#
_cell.length_a   1.000
_cell.length_b   1.000
_cell.length_c   1.000
_cell.angle_alpha   90.00
_cell.angle_beta   90.00
_cell.angle_gamma   90.00
#
_symmetry.space_group_name_H-M   'P 1'
#
loop_
_entity.id
_entity.type
_entity.pdbx_description
1 polymer ?
#
loop_
_entity_poly.entity_id
_entity_poly.type
_entity_poly.pdbx_seq_one_letter_code
_entity_poly.pdbx_strand_id
1 'polypeptide(L)'
;MAMPLCMRSIVTPAFTQTRPLLSSRGLTQIQGSRRHRSVHIIRAASNSEDTIGTLGTAAVASGALANPLVLLSDYVLFSTGRGLPEGPGGLYGAAEGVSYLVVLGIVGWSIATKINTGKGLPAGPAGALGAIEGFSYLTLVISVGVFALQLIQKGSLPGVTG
;
A
#
# COMPACT_ATOMS: atom_id res chain seq x y z
N MET A 1 0.09 8.84 59.10
CA MET A 1 -1.12 8.08 59.48
C MET A 1 -2.24 8.45 58.52
N ALA A 2 -2.96 7.43 58.06
CA ALA A 2 -3.94 7.41 56.97
C ALA A 2 -4.77 8.69 56.74
N MET A 3 -4.88 9.10 55.46
CA MET A 3 -6.07 9.81 54.97
C MET A 3 -6.85 8.86 54.06
N PRO A 4 -8.13 8.58 54.37
CA PRO A 4 -8.96 7.65 53.61
C PRO A 4 -9.64 8.33 52.41
N LEU A 5 -9.84 7.50 51.38
CA LEU A 5 -10.64 7.72 50.18
C LEU A 5 -12.05 8.23 50.52
N CYS A 6 -12.48 9.30 49.86
CA CYS A 6 -13.87 9.75 49.85
C CYS A 6 -14.46 9.61 48.44
N MET A 7 -15.52 8.81 48.40
CA MET A 7 -16.40 8.40 47.32
C MET A 7 -17.37 9.53 46.93
N ARG A 8 -17.60 9.76 45.62
CA ARG A 8 -18.78 10.47 45.04
C ARG A 8 -18.80 10.21 43.52
N SER A 9 -19.67 9.36 42.99
CA SER A 9 -21.11 9.53 42.72
C SER A 9 -21.40 10.23 41.38
N ILE A 10 -21.81 9.40 40.41
CA ILE A 10 -22.98 9.51 39.51
C ILE A 10 -23.47 10.94 39.20
N VAL A 11 -23.42 11.36 37.93
CA VAL A 11 -24.47 12.18 37.30
C VAL A 11 -24.60 11.85 35.81
N THR A 12 -25.74 11.26 35.47
CA THR A 12 -26.35 11.14 34.13
C THR A 12 -27.10 12.44 33.83
N PRO A 13 -27.01 13.03 32.62
CA PRO A 13 -28.00 14.01 32.19
C PRO A 13 -29.11 13.34 31.37
N ALA A 14 -30.30 13.25 31.96
CA ALA A 14 -31.56 13.15 31.25
C ALA A 14 -32.01 14.59 30.88
N PHE A 15 -32.32 14.87 29.62
CA PHE A 15 -33.02 16.11 29.27
C PHE A 15 -33.96 15.93 28.06
N THR A 16 -35.24 15.79 28.44
CA THR A 16 -36.41 16.50 27.92
C THR A 16 -36.87 16.29 26.48
N GLN A 17 -37.92 15.48 26.40
CA GLN A 17 -38.89 15.34 25.34
C GLN A 17 -39.82 16.56 25.26
N THR A 18 -39.94 17.17 24.07
CA THR A 18 -41.04 18.09 23.75
C THR A 18 -41.69 17.67 22.43
N ARG A 19 -42.94 17.21 22.50
CA ARG A 19 -43.84 17.06 21.35
C ARG A 19 -44.68 18.33 21.23
N PRO A 20 -44.78 18.95 20.06
CA PRO A 20 -45.96 19.71 19.68
C PRO A 20 -46.88 18.86 18.79
N LEU A 21 -48.13 18.73 19.21
CA LEU A 21 -49.21 18.14 18.41
C LEU A 21 -49.76 19.18 17.43
N LEU A 22 -49.97 18.69 16.20
CA LEU A 22 -50.94 19.07 15.16
C LEU A 22 -51.27 20.56 14.94
N SER A 23 -51.00 21.03 13.71
CA SER A 23 -51.86 22.01 13.04
C SER A 23 -52.07 21.63 11.58
N SER A 24 -53.30 21.84 11.15
CA SER A 24 -53.95 21.38 9.92
C SER A 24 -53.77 22.38 8.77
N ARG A 25 -54.11 21.89 7.58
CA ARG A 25 -54.40 22.62 6.33
C ARG A 25 -53.23 22.83 5.38
N GLY A 26 -53.25 21.94 4.38
CA GLY A 26 -52.93 22.14 2.98
C GLY A 26 -52.14 23.37 2.58
N LEU A 27 -51.08 23.12 1.83
CA LEU A 27 -50.84 23.74 0.53
C LEU A 27 -49.65 23.02 -0.15
N THR A 28 -49.91 22.57 -1.38
CA THR A 28 -48.94 22.45 -2.46
C THR A 28 -47.83 21.40 -2.30
N GLN A 29 -48.17 20.19 -2.75
CA GLN A 29 -47.25 19.17 -3.21
C GLN A 29 -46.38 19.73 -4.36
N ILE A 30 -45.24 20.36 -4.04
CA ILE A 30 -44.17 20.56 -5.02
C ILE A 30 -43.43 19.24 -5.14
N GLN A 31 -43.93 18.44 -6.06
CA GLN A 31 -43.35 17.20 -6.54
C GLN A 31 -42.07 17.54 -7.31
N GLY A 32 -41.00 17.82 -6.57
CA GLY A 32 -39.65 17.91 -7.09
C GLY A 32 -39.26 16.54 -7.62
N SER A 33 -39.55 16.30 -8.90
CA SER A 33 -39.04 15.17 -9.68
C SER A 33 -37.52 15.29 -9.73
N ARG A 34 -36.86 14.81 -8.66
CA ARG A 34 -35.47 14.40 -8.72
C ARG A 34 -35.45 13.21 -9.67
N ARG A 35 -35.22 13.50 -10.95
CA ARG A 35 -34.70 12.54 -11.92
C ARG A 35 -33.47 11.94 -11.29
N HIS A 36 -33.66 10.80 -10.62
CA HIS A 36 -32.59 9.90 -10.25
C HIS A 36 -32.02 9.43 -11.59
N ARG A 37 -31.05 10.20 -12.09
CA ARG A 37 -30.27 9.83 -13.27
C ARG A 37 -29.55 8.57 -12.82
N SER A 38 -30.17 7.42 -13.10
CA SER A 38 -29.51 6.13 -13.04
C SER A 38 -28.35 6.27 -13.99
N VAL A 39 -27.18 6.63 -13.43
CA VAL A 39 -25.92 6.52 -14.13
C VAL A 39 -25.79 5.02 -14.30
N HIS A 40 -26.19 4.55 -15.48
CA HIS A 40 -25.87 3.22 -15.94
C HIS A 40 -24.35 3.21 -16.05
N ILE A 41 -23.68 2.91 -14.94
CA ILE A 41 -22.27 2.57 -14.95
C ILE A 41 -22.24 1.34 -15.83
N ILE A 42 -21.77 1.52 -17.07
CA ILE A 42 -21.38 0.42 -17.94
C ILE A 42 -20.21 -0.23 -17.21
N ARG A 43 -20.56 -1.17 -16.32
CA ARG A 43 -19.62 -2.05 -15.65
C ARG A 43 -19.02 -2.88 -16.78
N ALA A 44 -17.80 -2.52 -17.17
CA ALA A 44 -16.99 -3.35 -18.03
C ALA A 44 -17.03 -4.78 -17.46
N ALA A 45 -17.35 -5.75 -18.31
CA ALA A 45 -17.42 -7.15 -17.94
C ALA A 45 -16.05 -7.59 -17.40
N SER A 46 -15.89 -7.59 -16.07
CA SER A 46 -14.80 -8.26 -15.41
C SER A 46 -15.16 -9.74 -15.39
N ASN A 47 -14.46 -10.55 -16.19
CA ASN A 47 -14.52 -12.00 -16.07
C ASN A 47 -14.11 -12.37 -14.64
N SER A 48 -15.11 -12.70 -13.83
CA SER A 48 -14.94 -13.12 -12.46
C SER A 48 -14.54 -14.59 -12.49
N GLU A 49 -13.24 -14.86 -12.28
CA GLU A 49 -12.69 -15.93 -11.41
C GLU A 49 -11.23 -15.64 -10.97
N ASP A 50 -10.49 -14.71 -11.60
CA ASP A 50 -9.14 -14.28 -11.15
C ASP A 50 -9.07 -12.76 -10.90
N THR A 51 -9.11 -12.32 -9.65
CA THR A 51 -9.31 -10.88 -9.28
C THR A 51 -8.14 -9.95 -9.67
N ILE A 52 -7.06 -10.43 -10.29
CA ILE A 52 -5.93 -9.62 -10.81
C ILE A 52 -5.37 -10.08 -12.16
N GLY A 53 -6.00 -11.08 -12.80
CA GLY A 53 -5.49 -11.73 -14.01
C GLY A 53 -4.10 -12.37 -13.84
N THR A 54 -3.61 -13.04 -14.88
CA THR A 54 -2.28 -13.70 -14.88
C THR A 54 -1.15 -12.74 -14.51
N LEU A 55 -1.24 -11.49 -14.96
CA LEU A 55 -0.20 -10.49 -14.73
C LEU A 55 -0.08 -10.09 -13.25
N GLY A 56 -1.21 -9.86 -12.57
CA GLY A 56 -1.15 -9.51 -11.15
C GLY A 56 -0.76 -10.71 -10.28
N THR A 57 -1.18 -11.94 -10.64
CA THR A 57 -0.69 -13.16 -9.96
C THR A 57 0.82 -13.34 -10.16
N ALA A 58 1.33 -13.13 -11.37
CA ALA A 58 2.76 -13.16 -11.65
C ALA A 58 3.53 -12.09 -10.88
N ALA A 59 2.99 -10.87 -10.78
CA ALA A 59 3.58 -9.79 -9.99
C ALA A 59 3.62 -10.10 -8.49
N VAL A 60 2.57 -10.75 -7.95
CA VAL A 60 2.58 -11.23 -6.56
C VAL A 60 3.67 -12.28 -6.35
N ALA A 61 3.74 -13.28 -7.23
CA ALA A 61 4.72 -14.36 -7.11
C ALA A 61 6.17 -13.85 -7.27
N SER A 62 6.43 -13.04 -8.28
CA SER A 62 7.77 -12.49 -8.53
C SER A 62 8.16 -11.48 -7.46
N GLY A 63 7.24 -10.60 -7.02
CA GLY A 63 7.48 -9.64 -5.94
C GLY A 63 7.72 -10.31 -4.59
N ALA A 64 7.04 -11.42 -4.29
CA ALA A 64 7.23 -12.18 -3.06
C ALA A 64 8.64 -12.78 -2.95
N LEU A 65 9.25 -13.14 -4.08
CA LEU A 65 10.63 -13.65 -4.13
C LEU A 65 11.67 -12.53 -4.27
N ALA A 66 11.37 -11.50 -5.09
CA ALA A 66 12.28 -10.42 -5.38
C ALA A 66 12.54 -9.52 -4.17
N ASN A 67 11.49 -9.12 -3.44
CA ASN A 67 11.65 -8.23 -2.29
C ASN A 67 12.59 -8.79 -1.19
N PRO A 68 12.44 -10.04 -0.69
CA PRO A 68 13.38 -10.58 0.29
C PRO A 68 14.78 -10.82 -0.29
N LEU A 69 14.91 -11.11 -1.59
CA LEU A 69 16.22 -11.25 -2.24
C LEU A 69 16.96 -9.91 -2.29
N VAL A 70 16.28 -8.82 -2.67
CA VAL A 70 16.83 -7.46 -2.65
C VAL A 70 17.20 -7.04 -1.23
N LEU A 71 16.31 -7.26 -0.26
CA LEU A 71 16.59 -6.92 1.14
C LEU A 71 17.77 -7.71 1.72
N LEU A 72 17.93 -8.97 1.33
CA LEU A 72 19.10 -9.76 1.71
C LEU A 72 20.37 -9.19 1.08
N SER A 73 20.31 -8.77 -0.19
CA SER A 73 21.45 -8.10 -0.81
C SER A 73 21.80 -6.79 -0.11
N ASP A 74 20.82 -5.93 0.12
CA ASP A 74 20.98 -4.66 0.83
C ASP A 74 21.53 -4.88 2.24
N TYR A 75 21.13 -5.96 2.93
CA TYR A 75 21.66 -6.32 4.25
C TYR A 75 23.14 -6.72 4.20
N VAL A 76 23.54 -7.55 3.22
CA VAL A 76 24.96 -7.91 3.03
C VAL A 76 25.76 -6.66 2.65
N LEU A 77 25.21 -5.81 1.79
CA LEU A 77 25.81 -4.55 1.37
C LEU A 77 25.96 -3.58 2.54
N PHE A 78 24.99 -3.51 3.44
CA PHE A 78 25.03 -2.66 4.63
C PHE A 78 26.02 -3.18 5.68
N SER A 79 26.05 -4.50 5.91
CA SER A 79 26.86 -5.12 6.98
C SER A 79 28.33 -5.31 6.62
N THR A 80 28.61 -5.72 5.38
CA THR A 80 29.98 -5.98 4.91
C THR A 80 30.54 -4.82 4.12
N GLY A 81 29.66 -3.96 3.59
CA GLY A 81 30.06 -2.89 2.72
C GLY A 81 30.46 -3.35 1.30
N ARG A 82 30.28 -4.62 0.96
CA ARG A 82 30.44 -5.16 -0.41
C ARG A 82 29.09 -5.76 -0.84
N GLY A 83 28.77 -5.67 -2.13
CA GLY A 83 27.57 -6.31 -2.67
C GLY A 83 27.62 -7.83 -2.52
N LEU A 84 26.50 -8.51 -2.80
CA LEU A 84 26.47 -9.97 -2.80
C LEU A 84 27.60 -10.52 -3.70
N PRO A 85 28.32 -11.57 -3.28
CA PRO A 85 29.24 -12.24 -4.17
C PRO A 85 28.46 -12.75 -5.38
N GLU A 86 28.94 -12.42 -6.58
CA GLU A 86 28.34 -12.76 -7.88
C GLU A 86 28.12 -14.27 -8.07
N GLY A 87 28.82 -15.08 -7.27
CA GLY A 87 28.78 -16.53 -7.19
C GLY A 87 29.13 -17.22 -8.52
N PRO A 88 29.01 -18.55 -8.61
CA PRO A 88 29.50 -19.31 -9.74
C PRO A 88 28.79 -18.87 -11.04
N GLY A 89 29.57 -18.35 -11.98
CA GLY A 89 29.08 -17.88 -13.28
C GLY A 89 28.28 -16.58 -13.24
N GLY A 90 28.32 -15.80 -12.15
CA GLY A 90 27.63 -14.50 -12.05
C GLY A 90 26.12 -14.60 -11.83
N LEU A 91 25.61 -15.81 -11.54
CA LEU A 91 24.17 -16.07 -11.42
C LEU A 91 23.52 -15.31 -10.27
N TYR A 92 24.22 -15.10 -9.15
CA TYR A 92 23.68 -14.34 -8.03
C TYR A 92 23.57 -12.85 -8.36
N GLY A 93 24.57 -12.30 -9.04
CA GLY A 93 24.51 -10.92 -9.53
C GLY A 93 23.40 -10.69 -10.56
N ALA A 94 23.20 -11.66 -11.46
CA ALA A 94 22.09 -11.60 -12.41
C ALA A 94 20.72 -11.69 -11.72
N ALA A 95 20.57 -12.59 -10.74
CA ALA A 95 19.33 -12.73 -9.97
C ALA A 95 19.02 -11.47 -9.16
N GLU A 96 20.04 -10.86 -8.56
CA GLU A 96 19.93 -9.57 -7.87
C GLU A 96 19.47 -8.47 -8.83
N GLY A 97 20.14 -8.31 -9.98
CA GLY A 97 19.76 -7.32 -10.99
C GLY A 97 18.31 -7.49 -11.47
N VAL A 98 17.89 -8.72 -11.78
CA VAL A 98 16.50 -9.01 -12.18
C VAL A 98 15.52 -8.69 -11.05
N SER A 99 15.88 -8.99 -9.79
CA SER A 99 15.02 -8.69 -8.65
C SER A 99 14.81 -7.18 -8.45
N TYR A 100 15.84 -6.35 -8.67
CA TYR A 100 15.65 -4.89 -8.70
C TYR A 100 14.72 -4.43 -9.83
N LEU A 101 14.81 -5.05 -11.01
CA LEU A 101 13.89 -4.74 -12.11
C LEU A 101 12.45 -5.13 -11.78
N VAL A 102 12.23 -6.24 -11.08
CA VAL A 102 10.88 -6.63 -10.63
C VAL A 102 10.33 -5.62 -9.63
N VAL A 103 11.12 -5.23 -8.61
CA VAL A 103 10.71 -4.24 -7.61
C VAL A 103 10.40 -2.89 -8.28
N LEU A 104 11.29 -2.41 -9.15
CA LEU A 104 11.07 -1.17 -9.91
C LEU A 104 9.88 -1.28 -10.86
N GLY A 105 9.65 -2.44 -11.46
CA GLY A 105 8.50 -2.70 -12.31
C GLY A 105 7.18 -2.61 -11.54
N ILE A 106 7.10 -3.19 -10.35
CA ILE A 106 5.92 -3.13 -9.48
C ILE A 106 5.68 -1.70 -8.99
N VAL A 107 6.72 -1.01 -8.51
CA VAL A 107 6.61 0.39 -8.08
C VAL A 107 6.24 1.31 -9.24
N GLY A 108 6.90 1.15 -10.39
CA GLY A 108 6.62 1.92 -11.60
C GLY A 108 5.20 1.69 -12.10
N TRP A 109 4.71 0.46 -12.05
CA TRP A 109 3.32 0.15 -12.37
C TRP A 109 2.35 0.79 -11.36
N SER A 110 2.63 0.75 -10.06
CA SER A 110 1.83 1.47 -9.06
C SER A 110 1.76 2.96 -9.35
N ILE A 111 2.91 3.60 -9.64
CA ILE A 111 2.97 5.02 -9.97
C ILE A 111 2.14 5.28 -11.22
N ALA A 112 2.33 4.49 -12.28
CA ALA A 112 1.58 4.60 -13.52
C ALA A 112 0.06 4.45 -13.31
N THR A 113 -0.40 3.53 -12.47
CA THR A 113 -1.84 3.40 -12.16
C THR A 113 -2.32 4.56 -11.31
N LYS A 114 -1.48 5.05 -10.38
CA LYS A 114 -1.81 6.18 -9.49
C LYS A 114 -1.96 7.48 -10.27
N ILE A 115 -1.10 7.76 -11.24
CA ILE A 115 -1.22 8.96 -12.09
C ILE A 115 -2.44 8.88 -13.02
N ASN A 116 -2.80 7.69 -13.51
CA ASN A 116 -3.89 7.54 -14.48
C ASN A 116 -5.28 7.41 -13.83
N THR A 117 -5.37 6.80 -12.64
CA THR A 117 -6.65 6.46 -11.99
C THR A 117 -6.85 7.12 -10.63
N GLY A 118 -5.81 7.73 -10.06
CA GLY A 118 -5.81 8.22 -8.68
C GLY A 118 -5.69 7.13 -7.61
N LYS A 119 -5.57 5.86 -8.00
CA LYS A 119 -5.47 4.71 -7.09
C LYS A 119 -4.22 3.87 -7.40
N GLY A 120 -3.68 3.20 -6.37
CA GLY A 120 -2.57 2.25 -6.52
C GLY A 120 -2.97 0.99 -7.30
N LEU A 121 -2.16 -0.06 -7.24
CA LEU A 121 -2.50 -1.32 -7.91
C LEU A 121 -3.79 -1.90 -7.33
N PRO A 122 -4.57 -2.65 -8.13
CA PRO A 122 -5.71 -3.39 -7.60
C PRO A 122 -5.24 -4.35 -6.51
N ALA A 123 -5.98 -4.42 -5.40
CA ALA A 123 -5.53 -5.18 -4.22
C ALA A 123 -5.38 -6.70 -4.51
N GLY A 124 -6.15 -7.25 -5.44
CA GLY A 124 -6.20 -8.69 -5.74
C GLY A 124 -6.83 -9.54 -4.63
N PRO A 125 -6.93 -10.88 -4.81
CA PRO A 125 -7.41 -11.78 -3.76
C PRO A 125 -6.63 -11.58 -2.47
N ALA A 126 -7.36 -11.49 -1.35
CA ALA A 126 -6.81 -11.24 -0.02
C ALA A 126 -5.93 -9.97 0.12
N GLY A 127 -5.94 -9.06 -0.85
CA GLY A 127 -5.07 -7.89 -0.83
C GLY A 127 -3.60 -8.17 -1.17
N ALA A 128 -3.28 -9.34 -1.74
CA ALA A 128 -1.91 -9.79 -1.97
C ALA A 128 -1.10 -8.83 -2.86
N LEU A 129 -1.69 -8.30 -3.94
CA LEU A 129 -0.96 -7.37 -4.82
C LEU A 129 -0.75 -6.01 -4.16
N GLY A 130 -1.69 -5.57 -3.33
CA GLY A 130 -1.52 -4.37 -2.51
C GLY A 130 -0.43 -4.54 -1.43
N ALA A 131 -0.34 -5.72 -0.81
CA ALA A 131 0.73 -6.03 0.14
C ALA A 131 2.11 -6.02 -0.52
N ILE A 132 2.21 -6.64 -1.71
CA ILE A 132 3.44 -6.65 -2.49
C ILE A 132 3.81 -5.24 -2.98
N GLU A 133 2.85 -4.42 -3.40
CA GLU A 133 3.08 -3.01 -3.72
C GLU A 133 3.71 -2.27 -2.54
N GLY A 134 3.11 -2.36 -1.35
CA GLY A 134 3.62 -1.72 -0.14
C GLY A 134 5.02 -2.22 0.25
N PHE A 135 5.26 -3.53 0.15
CA PHE A 135 6.56 -4.12 0.45
C PHE A 135 7.64 -3.72 -0.56
N SER A 136 7.29 -3.56 -1.83
CA SER A 136 8.20 -3.06 -2.87
C SER A 136 8.55 -1.59 -2.67
N TYR A 137 7.62 -0.74 -2.22
CA TYR A 137 7.95 0.62 -1.82
C TYR A 137 8.90 0.66 -0.62
N LEU A 138 8.66 -0.17 0.40
CA LEU A 138 9.54 -0.25 1.56
C LEU A 138 10.94 -0.71 1.17
N THR A 139 11.03 -1.75 0.33
CA THR A 139 12.29 -2.28 -0.20
C THR A 139 13.03 -1.18 -0.97
N LEU A 140 12.36 -0.45 -1.85
CA LEU A 140 12.97 0.64 -2.60
C LEU A 140 13.54 1.75 -1.70
N VAL A 141 12.82 2.14 -0.64
CA VAL A 141 13.31 3.13 0.32
C VAL A 141 14.54 2.62 1.06
N ILE A 142 14.55 1.35 1.46
CA ILE A 142 15.72 0.73 2.10
C ILE A 142 16.91 0.72 1.15
N SER A 143 16.75 0.25 -0.09
CA SER A 143 17.84 0.20 -1.08
C SER A 143 18.43 1.59 -1.34
N VAL A 144 17.58 2.62 -1.52
CA VAL A 144 18.04 4.00 -1.67
C VAL A 144 18.79 4.48 -0.43
N GLY A 145 18.30 4.17 0.76
CA GLY A 145 18.95 4.52 2.03
C GLY A 145 20.31 3.86 2.21
N VAL A 146 20.40 2.54 1.99
CA VAL A 146 21.65 1.78 2.07
C VAL A 146 22.66 2.30 1.04
N PHE A 147 22.21 2.57 -0.18
CA PHE A 147 23.05 3.15 -1.23
C PHE A 147 23.56 4.55 -0.86
N ALA A 148 22.71 5.43 -0.32
CA ALA A 148 23.12 6.76 0.14
C ALA A 148 24.16 6.68 1.27
N LEU A 149 23.97 5.76 2.23
CA LEU A 149 24.94 5.54 3.30
C LEU A 149 26.27 5.01 2.78
N GLN A 150 26.24 4.08 1.82
CA GLN A 150 27.43 3.60 1.11
C GLN A 150 28.18 4.75 0.44
N LEU A 151 27.49 5.60 -0.31
CA LEU A 151 28.09 6.76 -0.97
C LEU A 151 28.74 7.73 0.02
N ILE A 152 28.06 8.02 1.15
CA ILE A 152 28.58 8.96 2.16
C ILE A 152 29.79 8.38 2.90
N GLN A 153 29.75 7.10 3.27
CA GLN A 153 30.79 6.48 4.10
C GLN A 153 32.02 6.03 3.33
N LYS A 154 31.84 5.60 2.07
CA LYS A 154 32.92 5.01 1.25
C LYS A 154 33.35 5.90 0.08
N GLY A 155 32.52 6.87 -0.31
CA GLY A 155 32.82 7.77 -1.43
C GLY A 155 32.88 7.08 -2.80
N SER A 156 32.46 5.81 -2.89
CA SER A 156 32.61 4.96 -4.07
C SER A 156 31.38 4.07 -4.28
N LEU A 157 31.17 3.64 -5.53
CA LEU A 157 30.10 2.72 -5.89
C LEU A 157 30.58 1.29 -5.65
N PRO A 158 29.82 0.46 -4.92
CA PRO A 158 30.19 -0.94 -4.70
C PRO A 158 30.35 -1.65 -6.06
N GLY A 159 31.54 -2.21 -6.31
CA GLY A 159 31.86 -3.01 -7.51
C GLY A 159 32.42 -2.25 -8.73
N VAL A 160 32.31 -0.91 -8.80
CA VAL A 160 32.88 -0.10 -9.91
C VAL A 160 34.12 0.67 -9.47
N THR A 161 34.15 1.18 -8.24
CA THR A 161 35.24 2.05 -7.76
C THR A 161 35.87 1.61 -6.44
N GLY A 162 35.71 0.35 -6.02
CA GLY A 162 36.31 -0.20 -4.80
C GLY A 162 36.61 -1.68 -4.86
#